data_AF-A0AAU9WA05-F1
#
_entry.id   AF-A0AAU9WA05-F1
#
_cell.length_a   1.000
_cell.length_b   1.000
_cell.length_c   1.000
_cell.angle_alpha   90.00
_cell.angle_beta   90.00
_cell.angle_gamma   90.00
#
_symmetry.space_group_name_H-M   'P 1'
#
loop_
_entity.id
_entity.type
_entity.pdbx_description
1 polymer ?
#
loop_
_entity_poly.entity_id
_entity_poly.type
_entity_poly.pdbx_seq_one_letter_code
_entity_poly.pdbx_strand_id
1 'polypeptide(L)'
;MEAINSLAFSVGRYIFGIIDWKICELKKIDSKTRKLLNMHKMLHPKADVERLYISGKDGGRGLIEVETAFKTVTIGINHYLRHKEGHYPKQVLEHERYKAKNSMSKNATKKVEIKTLYGQYPRILEKPQADTVTTNKWLSSNLKEKTEGQLVAAQDRAVNTRNYQKVIGGQQMTANAECVRNMKRQLDHTVSGCEA
;
A
#
# COMPACT_ATOMS: atom_id res chain seq x y z
N MET A 1 7.75 5.69 6.11
CA MET A 1 7.34 5.72 4.67
C MET A 1 7.43 7.09 4.02
N GLU A 2 7.23 8.17 4.77
CA GLU A 2 7.22 9.54 4.26
C GLU A 2 8.53 9.95 3.55
N ALA A 3 9.69 9.55 4.07
CA ALA A 3 10.99 9.82 3.43
C ALA A 3 11.09 9.21 2.02
N ILE A 4 10.62 7.97 1.83
CA ILE A 4 10.59 7.29 0.52
C ILE A 4 9.64 8.04 -0.43
N ASN A 5 8.46 8.43 0.07
CA ASN A 5 7.47 9.16 -0.71
C ASN A 5 7.95 10.57 -1.11
N SER A 6 8.78 11.23 -0.31
CA SER A 6 9.29 12.55 -0.64
C SER A 6 10.44 12.49 -1.65
N LEU A 7 11.41 11.60 -1.41
CA LEU A 7 12.65 11.57 -2.21
C LEU A 7 12.53 10.71 -3.47
N ALA A 8 12.03 9.47 -3.37
CA ALA A 8 12.00 8.58 -4.52
C ALA A 8 10.92 8.99 -5.55
N PHE A 9 9.76 9.46 -5.07
CA PHE A 9 8.69 9.87 -5.97
C PHE A 9 8.92 11.24 -6.60
N SER A 10 9.67 12.16 -6.00
CA SER A 10 10.01 13.43 -6.68
C SER A 10 10.81 13.15 -7.97
N VAL A 11 11.78 12.25 -7.90
CA VAL A 11 12.54 11.76 -9.07
C VAL A 11 11.64 11.00 -10.04
N GLY A 12 10.83 10.06 -9.53
CA GLY A 12 9.93 9.26 -10.37
C GLY A 12 8.94 10.12 -11.16
N ARG A 13 8.33 11.13 -10.52
CA ARG A 13 7.35 12.06 -11.14
C ARG A 13 7.93 12.79 -12.34
N TYR A 14 9.19 13.21 -12.27
CA TYR A 14 9.86 13.87 -13.39
C TYR A 14 10.00 12.92 -14.59
N ILE A 15 10.44 11.67 -14.34
CA ILE A 15 10.70 10.68 -15.39
C ILE A 15 9.40 10.16 -16.01
N PHE A 16 8.30 10.12 -15.25
CA PHE A 16 6.98 9.67 -15.74
C PHE A 16 6.45 10.48 -16.92
N GLY A 17 6.79 11.77 -17.02
CA GLY A 17 6.35 12.62 -18.12
C GLY A 17 7.26 12.60 -19.36
N ILE A 18 8.41 11.93 -19.29
CA ILE A 18 9.43 11.93 -20.35
C ILE A 18 9.50 10.57 -21.06
N ILE A 19 9.40 9.48 -20.30
CA ILE A 19 9.55 8.12 -20.80
C ILE A 19 8.17 7.45 -20.94
N ASP A 20 7.98 6.72 -22.05
CA ASP A 20 6.79 5.90 -22.28
C ASP A 20 6.81 4.62 -21.41
N TRP A 21 6.23 4.68 -20.22
CA TRP A 21 6.18 3.56 -19.27
C TRP A 21 5.08 2.55 -19.59
N LYS A 22 5.42 1.25 -19.55
CA LYS A 22 4.40 0.17 -19.57
C LYS A 22 3.93 -0.14 -18.14
N ILE A 23 2.64 -0.44 -17.98
CA ILE A 23 2.05 -0.82 -16.67
C ILE A 23 2.79 -2.01 -16.03
N CYS A 24 3.22 -3.00 -16.83
CA CYS A 24 4.00 -4.14 -16.34
C CYS A 24 5.36 -3.74 -15.77
N GLU A 25 5.99 -2.67 -16.27
CA GLU A 25 7.26 -2.17 -15.77
C GLU A 25 7.08 -1.42 -14.45
N LEU A 26 6.02 -0.61 -14.35
CA LEU A 26 5.63 0.03 -13.09
C LEU A 26 5.39 -1.01 -11.98
N LYS A 27 4.69 -2.11 -12.29
CA LYS A 27 4.49 -3.24 -11.35
C LYS A 27 5.78 -3.95 -10.96
N LYS A 28 6.77 -4.01 -11.86
CA LYS A 28 8.11 -4.56 -11.56
C LYS A 28 8.86 -3.66 -10.58
N ILE A 29 8.77 -2.34 -10.74
CA ILE A 29 9.34 -1.37 -9.80
C ILE A 29 8.73 -1.58 -8.41
N ASP A 30 7.40 -1.60 -8.31
CA ASP A 30 6.70 -1.85 -7.04
C ASP A 30 7.11 -3.18 -6.39
N SER A 31 7.25 -4.23 -7.19
CA SER A 31 7.71 -5.54 -6.71
C SER A 31 9.14 -5.51 -6.17
N LYS A 32 10.05 -4.76 -6.83
CA LYS A 32 11.43 -4.56 -6.34
C LYS A 32 11.44 -3.74 -5.05
N THR A 33 10.63 -2.69 -4.95
CA THR A 33 10.48 -1.88 -3.73
C THR A 33 10.04 -2.76 -2.56
N ARG A 34 9.03 -3.61 -2.74
CA ARG A 34 8.59 -4.53 -1.67
C ARG A 34 9.67 -5.55 -1.26
N LYS A 35 10.45 -6.06 -2.22
CA LYS A 35 11.60 -6.95 -1.92
C LYS A 35 12.66 -6.23 -1.07
N LEU A 36 12.96 -4.97 -1.40
CA LEU A 36 13.90 -4.15 -0.65
C LEU A 36 13.40 -3.90 0.79
N LEU A 37 12.13 -3.52 0.94
CA LEU A 37 11.49 -3.35 2.26
C LEU A 37 11.53 -4.63 3.10
N ASN A 38 11.33 -5.79 2.48
CA ASN A 38 11.42 -7.08 3.16
C ASN A 38 12.86 -7.40 3.61
N MET A 39 13.84 -7.13 2.74
CA MET A 39 15.27 -7.30 3.06
C MET A 39 15.68 -6.48 4.28
N HIS A 40 15.23 -5.22 4.36
CA HIS A 40 15.50 -4.32 5.49
C HIS A 40 14.59 -4.55 6.71
N LYS A 41 13.77 -5.61 6.72
CA LYS A 41 12.83 -5.95 7.82
C LYS A 41 11.78 -4.86 8.11
N MET A 42 11.49 -4.00 7.14
CA MET A 42 10.44 -2.98 7.19
C MET A 42 9.08 -3.51 6.75
N LEU A 43 9.05 -4.67 6.08
CA LEU A 43 7.85 -5.38 5.66
C LEU A 43 8.02 -6.87 5.98
N HIS A 44 7.05 -7.48 6.66
CA HIS A 44 7.08 -8.91 6.92
C HIS A 44 6.68 -9.69 5.65
N PRO A 45 7.32 -10.83 5.31
CA PRO A 45 7.04 -11.59 4.07
C PRO A 45 5.58 -12.04 3.91
N LYS A 46 4.87 -12.18 5.02
CA LYS A 46 3.47 -12.62 5.10
C LYS A 46 2.50 -11.50 5.49
N ALA A 47 2.99 -10.26 5.59
CA ALA A 47 2.13 -9.12 5.87
C ALA A 47 1.21 -8.82 4.67
N ASP A 48 0.10 -8.14 4.95
CA ASP A 48 -0.83 -7.72 3.92
C ASP A 48 -0.16 -6.67 3.01
N VAL A 49 -0.12 -6.98 1.71
CA VAL A 49 0.46 -6.10 0.70
C VAL A 49 -0.43 -4.87 0.46
N GLU A 50 -1.75 -5.02 0.59
CA GLU A 50 -2.68 -3.91 0.33
C GLU A 50 -2.59 -2.84 1.41
N ARG A 51 -2.42 -3.26 2.67
CA ARG A 51 -2.21 -2.37 3.81
C ARG A 51 -1.01 -1.42 3.66
N LEU A 52 -0.03 -1.79 2.85
CA LEU A 52 1.13 -0.95 2.54
C LEU A 52 0.73 0.37 1.87
N TYR A 53 -0.29 0.33 1.00
CA TYR A 53 -0.69 1.44 0.15
C TYR A 53 -1.84 2.28 0.72
N ILE A 54 -2.56 1.74 1.71
CA ILE A 54 -3.61 2.45 2.43
C ILE A 54 -3.00 3.61 3.23
N SER A 55 -3.69 4.75 3.29
CA SER A 55 -3.28 5.91 4.09
C SER A 55 -3.07 5.56 5.56
N GLY A 56 -2.09 6.19 6.22
CA GLY A 56 -1.88 6.03 7.66
C GLY A 56 -3.11 6.42 8.49
N LYS A 57 -3.90 7.39 8.01
CA LYS A 57 -5.16 7.80 8.65
C LYS A 57 -6.21 6.68 8.67
N ASP A 58 -6.18 5.81 7.67
CA ASP A 58 -7.12 4.71 7.50
C ASP A 58 -6.54 3.38 8.03
N GLY A 59 -5.48 3.43 8.84
CA GLY A 59 -4.84 2.25 9.44
C GLY A 59 -3.82 1.53 8.55
N GLY A 60 -3.42 2.14 7.43
CA GLY A 60 -2.37 1.67 6.52
C GLY A 60 -0.98 2.24 6.80
N ARG A 61 -0.08 2.11 5.83
CA ARG A 61 1.32 2.61 5.93
C ARG A 61 1.63 3.83 5.04
N GLY A 62 0.71 4.18 4.15
CA GLY A 62 0.78 5.36 3.30
C GLY A 62 1.86 5.33 2.23
N LEU A 63 2.36 4.16 1.82
CA LEU A 63 3.26 4.11 0.65
C LEU A 63 2.45 4.47 -0.60
N ILE A 64 2.97 5.36 -1.43
CA ILE A 64 2.31 5.66 -2.69
C ILE A 64 2.52 4.48 -3.64
N GLU A 65 1.47 4.00 -4.30
CA GLU A 65 1.58 3.01 -5.36
C GLU A 65 2.14 3.67 -6.63
N VAL A 66 3.15 3.04 -7.24
CA VAL A 66 3.83 3.61 -8.42
C VAL A 66 2.86 3.78 -9.59
N GLU A 67 1.97 2.80 -9.81
CA GLU A 67 0.94 2.87 -10.87
C GLU A 67 -0.02 4.04 -10.65
N THR A 68 -0.48 4.25 -9.41
CA THR A 68 -1.37 5.35 -9.06
C THR A 68 -0.67 6.71 -9.22
N ALA A 69 0.58 6.83 -8.77
CA ALA A 69 1.36 8.06 -8.96
C ALA A 69 1.57 8.40 -10.43
N PHE A 70 1.88 7.41 -11.27
CA PHE A 70 2.02 7.60 -12.71
C PHE A 70 0.73 8.15 -13.32
N LYS A 71 -0.42 7.54 -13.00
CA LYS A 71 -1.74 8.03 -13.47
C LYS A 71 -2.01 9.46 -13.02
N THR A 72 -1.75 9.79 -11.76
CA THR A 72 -1.94 11.15 -11.23
C THR A 72 -1.09 12.17 -11.98
N VAL A 73 0.19 11.86 -12.26
CA VAL A 73 1.07 12.74 -13.04
C VAL A 73 0.57 12.89 -14.47
N THR A 74 0.18 11.81 -15.13
CA THR A 74 -0.34 11.86 -16.50
C THR A 74 -1.61 12.69 -16.60
N ILE A 75 -2.51 12.57 -15.62
CA ILE A 75 -3.72 13.41 -15.52
C ILE A 75 -3.33 14.88 -15.29
N GLY A 76 -2.39 15.14 -14.38
CA GLY A 76 -1.90 16.50 -14.09
C GLY A 76 -1.24 17.19 -15.29
N ILE A 77 -0.40 16.46 -16.04
CA ILE A 77 0.23 16.94 -17.29
C ILE A 77 -0.85 17.22 -18.34
N ASN A 78 -1.77 16.29 -18.56
CA ASN A 78 -2.87 16.51 -19.52
C ASN A 78 -3.74 17.71 -19.14
N HIS A 79 -4.03 17.88 -17.85
CA HIS A 79 -4.75 19.02 -17.33
C HIS A 79 -3.99 20.32 -17.61
N TYR A 80 -2.69 20.36 -17.34
CA TYR A 80 -1.82 21.50 -17.61
C TYR A 80 -1.78 21.87 -19.10
N LEU A 81 -1.59 20.88 -19.98
CA LEU A 81 -1.52 21.11 -21.43
C LEU A 81 -2.83 21.64 -22.02
N ARG A 82 -3.98 21.28 -21.43
CA ARG A 82 -5.30 21.72 -21.90
C ARG A 82 -5.67 23.13 -21.45
N HIS A 83 -5.27 23.51 -20.23
CA HIS A 83 -5.73 24.76 -19.61
C HIS A 83 -4.68 25.87 -19.65
N LYS A 84 -3.40 25.55 -19.80
CA LYS A 84 -2.37 26.58 -19.87
C LYS A 84 -2.31 27.20 -21.25
N GLU A 85 -2.49 28.52 -21.30
CA GLU A 85 -2.27 29.30 -22.51
C GLU A 85 -0.76 29.46 -22.79
N GLY A 86 -0.36 29.17 -24.02
CA GLY A 86 1.02 29.31 -24.47
C GLY A 86 1.28 28.53 -25.76
N HIS A 87 2.34 28.92 -26.49
CA HIS A 87 2.73 28.25 -27.73
C HIS A 87 3.21 26.80 -27.47
N TYR A 88 4.12 26.62 -26.51
CA TYR A 88 4.70 25.31 -26.20
C TYR A 88 3.69 24.25 -25.72
N PRO A 89 2.77 24.53 -24.77
CA PRO A 89 1.77 23.54 -24.36
C PRO A 89 0.86 23.08 -25.51
N LYS A 90 0.50 23.99 -26.43
CA LYS A 90 -0.31 23.66 -27.61
C LYS A 90 0.43 22.74 -28.58
N GLN A 91 1.70 23.01 -28.87
CA GLN A 91 2.54 22.16 -29.72
C GLN A 91 2.71 20.75 -29.14
N VAL A 92 2.97 20.65 -27.83
CA VAL A 92 3.09 19.35 -27.13
C VAL A 92 1.76 18.59 -27.20
N LEU A 93 0.63 19.26 -26.99
CA LEU A 93 -0.69 18.63 -27.07
C LEU A 93 -1.01 18.10 -28.47
N GLU A 94 -0.62 18.82 -29.53
CA GLU A 94 -0.79 18.36 -30.92
C GLU A 94 0.09 17.14 -31.23
N HIS A 95 1.34 17.15 -30.78
CA HIS A 95 2.25 16.02 -30.93
C HIS A 95 1.75 14.76 -30.19
N GLU A 96 1.26 14.91 -28.95
CA GLU A 96 0.65 13.82 -28.19
C GLU A 96 -0.61 13.25 -28.89
N ARG A 97 -1.46 14.12 -29.46
CA ARG A 97 -2.63 13.69 -30.25
C ARG A 97 -2.22 12.94 -31.51
N TYR A 98 -1.16 13.36 -32.19
CA TYR A 98 -0.62 12.67 -33.36
C TYR A 98 -0.09 11.27 -32.98
N LYS A 99 0.71 11.17 -31.91
CA LYS A 99 1.17 9.87 -31.38
C LYS A 99 0.01 8.96 -30.97
N ALA A 100 -1.02 9.48 -30.33
CA ALA A 100 -2.19 8.71 -29.90
C ALA A 100 -3.03 8.19 -31.08
N LYS A 101 -3.10 8.94 -32.19
CA LYS A 101 -3.77 8.49 -33.42
C LYS A 101 -3.00 7.38 -34.13
N ASN A 102 -1.66 7.46 -34.12
CA ASN A 102 -0.79 6.48 -34.77
C ASN A 102 -0.51 5.25 -33.89
N SER A 103 -0.57 5.38 -32.57
CA SER A 103 -0.60 4.26 -31.64
C SER A 103 -2.06 3.86 -31.41
N MET A 104 -2.60 2.96 -32.25
CA MET A 104 -3.86 2.27 -31.98
C MET A 104 -3.72 1.37 -30.73
N SER A 105 -3.61 1.98 -29.55
CA SER A 105 -3.53 1.37 -28.24
C SER A 105 -4.53 2.09 -27.35
N LYS A 106 -5.79 1.64 -27.44
CA LYS A 106 -6.87 2.01 -26.53
C LYS A 106 -6.56 1.50 -25.12
N ASN A 107 -5.84 2.27 -24.31
CA ASN A 107 -5.64 1.93 -22.91
C ASN A 107 -5.89 3.15 -22.01
N ALA A 108 -7.15 3.58 -21.97
CA ALA A 108 -7.73 4.36 -20.88
C ALA A 108 -9.21 3.95 -20.86
N THR A 109 -9.83 3.53 -19.76
CA THR A 109 -9.62 3.90 -18.38
C THR A 109 -10.26 2.77 -17.58
N LYS A 110 -9.49 1.78 -17.09
CA LYS A 110 -10.05 0.94 -16.02
C LYS A 110 -9.98 1.77 -14.76
N LYS A 111 -11.13 2.32 -14.38
CA LYS A 111 -11.44 2.80 -13.03
C LYS A 111 -10.82 1.76 -12.10
N VAL A 112 -9.88 2.19 -11.26
CA VAL A 112 -9.35 1.34 -10.20
C VAL A 112 -10.55 1.12 -9.28
N GLU A 113 -11.29 0.04 -9.51
CA GLU A 113 -12.07 -0.55 -8.43
C GLU A 113 -11.06 -0.77 -7.32
N ILE A 114 -11.27 -0.06 -6.22
CA ILE A 114 -10.56 -0.28 -4.96
C ILE A 114 -10.69 -1.78 -4.74
N LYS A 115 -9.59 -2.53 -4.90
CA LYS A 115 -9.59 -3.96 -4.68
C LYS A 115 -10.08 -4.15 -3.26
N THR A 116 -11.32 -4.60 -3.13
CA THR A 116 -11.93 -5.00 -1.87
C THR A 116 -11.42 -6.39 -1.54
N LEU A 117 -10.12 -6.51 -1.27
CA LEU A 117 -9.52 -7.70 -0.68
C LEU A 117 -9.02 -7.34 0.72
N TYR A 118 -9.96 -6.83 1.53
CA TYR A 118 -9.75 -6.52 2.94
C TYR A 118 -9.05 -7.70 3.64
N GLY A 119 -7.78 -7.46 4.00
CA GLY A 119 -7.01 -8.30 4.90
C GLY A 119 -7.72 -8.50 6.24
N GLN A 120 -7.06 -9.20 7.18
CA GLN A 120 -7.67 -9.47 8.48
C GLN A 120 -7.86 -8.20 9.34
N TYR A 121 -7.05 -7.15 9.11
CA TYR A 121 -7.03 -5.95 9.95
C TYR A 121 -8.27 -5.04 9.77
N PRO A 122 -8.73 -4.70 8.55
CA PRO A 122 -9.97 -3.94 8.36
C PRO A 122 -11.21 -4.58 9.01
N ARG A 123 -11.31 -5.92 9.02
CA ARG A 123 -12.42 -6.65 9.67
C ARG A 123 -12.46 -6.48 11.20
N ILE A 124 -11.34 -6.08 11.80
CA ILE A 124 -11.24 -5.81 13.24
C ILE A 124 -11.74 -4.37 13.52
N LEU A 125 -11.50 -3.44 12.59
CA LEU A 125 -11.91 -2.03 12.66
C LEU A 125 -13.42 -1.83 12.42
N GLU A 126 -14.09 -2.73 11.68
CA GLU A 126 -15.54 -2.69 11.46
C GLU A 126 -16.38 -3.05 12.71
N LYS A 127 -15.75 -3.49 13.81
CA LYS A 127 -16.48 -3.82 15.03
C LYS A 127 -16.94 -2.54 15.74
N PRO A 128 -18.20 -2.47 16.21
CA PRO A 128 -18.77 -1.25 16.82
C PRO A 128 -18.09 -0.81 18.12
N GLN A 129 -17.18 -1.62 18.68
CA GLN A 129 -16.43 -1.34 19.91
C GLN A 129 -14.99 -0.87 19.67
N ALA A 130 -14.51 -0.85 18.42
CA ALA A 130 -13.12 -0.50 18.11
C ALA A 130 -13.00 1.00 17.79
N ASP A 131 -12.31 1.76 18.65
CA ASP A 131 -11.89 3.12 18.30
C ASP A 131 -10.73 3.04 17.30
N THR A 132 -11.06 3.18 16.02
CA THR A 132 -10.11 3.13 14.91
C THR A 132 -9.09 4.26 14.96
N VAL A 133 -9.43 5.40 15.57
CA VAL A 133 -8.55 6.58 15.63
C VAL A 133 -7.50 6.39 16.70
N THR A 134 -7.90 5.99 17.91
CA THR A 134 -6.96 5.74 19.02
C THR A 134 -6.05 4.55 18.73
N THR A 135 -6.60 3.46 18.18
CA THR A 135 -5.83 2.23 17.87
C THR A 135 -4.74 2.47 16.82
N ASN A 136 -4.98 3.36 15.84
CA ASN A 136 -4.04 3.65 14.76
C ASN A 136 -3.15 4.87 15.01
N LYS A 137 -3.33 5.59 16.13
CA LYS A 137 -2.58 6.82 16.44
C LYS A 137 -1.06 6.63 16.37
N TRP A 138 -0.57 5.46 16.79
CA TRP A 138 0.85 5.14 16.77
C TRP A 138 1.45 5.01 15.36
N LEU A 139 0.64 4.79 14.31
CA LEU A 139 1.12 4.81 12.92
C LEU A 139 1.60 6.20 12.48
N SER A 140 1.13 7.25 13.17
CA SER A 140 1.59 8.64 12.96
C SER A 140 2.79 9.00 13.85
N SER A 141 3.33 8.06 14.64
CA SER A 141 4.47 8.29 15.53
C SER A 141 5.80 7.95 14.85
N ASN A 142 6.89 8.63 15.24
CA ASN A 142 8.24 8.44 14.68
C ASN A 142 8.93 7.16 15.18
N LEU A 143 8.29 6.00 15.00
CA LEU A 143 8.89 4.71 15.30
C LEU A 143 9.94 4.34 14.26
N LYS A 144 10.94 3.56 14.68
CA LYS A 144 11.89 2.96 13.73
C LYS A 144 11.13 2.05 12.77
N GLU A 145 11.44 2.14 11.48
CA GLU A 145 10.69 1.47 10.41
C GLU A 145 10.65 -0.06 10.55
N LYS A 146 11.70 -0.66 11.10
CA LYS A 146 11.74 -2.10 11.44
C LYS A 146 10.76 -2.44 12.55
N THR A 147 10.68 -1.61 13.59
CA THR A 147 9.76 -1.79 14.72
C THR A 147 8.32 -1.63 14.26
N GLU A 148 8.04 -0.60 13.47
CA GLU A 148 6.73 -0.39 12.82
C GLU A 148 6.34 -1.62 11.99
N GLY A 149 7.24 -2.12 11.13
CA GLY A 149 6.98 -3.30 10.31
C GLY A 149 6.65 -4.56 11.11
N GLN A 150 7.27 -4.75 12.28
CA GLN A 150 6.97 -5.87 13.18
C GLN A 150 5.62 -5.71 13.88
N LEU A 151 5.28 -4.51 14.35
CA LEU A 151 3.99 -4.21 14.98
C LEU A 151 2.83 -4.37 14.00
N VAL A 152 2.99 -3.86 12.77
CA VAL A 152 2.01 -4.06 11.68
C VAL A 152 1.85 -5.56 11.38
N ALA A 153 2.94 -6.32 11.32
CA ALA A 153 2.86 -7.77 11.11
C ALA A 153 2.14 -8.52 12.24
N ALA A 154 2.27 -8.06 13.49
CA ALA A 154 1.53 -8.61 14.62
C ALA A 154 0.03 -8.32 14.50
N GLN A 155 -0.34 -7.08 14.13
CA GLN A 155 -1.72 -6.69 13.85
C GLN A 155 -2.36 -7.47 12.70
N ASP A 156 -1.59 -7.70 11.63
CA ASP A 156 -2.03 -8.49 10.47
C ASP A 156 -2.06 -10.00 10.76
N ARG A 157 -1.68 -10.41 11.99
CA ARG A 157 -1.46 -11.81 12.40
C ARG A 157 -0.53 -12.57 11.46
N ALA A 158 0.41 -11.87 10.85
CA ALA A 158 1.42 -12.43 9.96
C ALA A 158 2.58 -13.09 10.71
N VAL A 159 2.69 -12.84 12.03
CA VAL A 159 3.68 -13.45 12.92
C VAL A 159 3.39 -14.95 13.09
N ASN A 160 4.45 -15.77 13.02
CA ASN A 160 4.36 -17.21 13.16
C ASN A 160 4.01 -17.61 14.61
N THR A 161 2.74 -17.54 14.96
CA THR A 161 2.18 -18.02 16.23
C THR A 161 1.67 -19.45 16.07
N ARG A 162 1.53 -20.19 17.18
CA ARG A 162 0.88 -21.53 17.20
C ARG A 162 -0.52 -21.51 16.54
N ASN A 163 -1.23 -20.39 16.68
CA ASN A 163 -2.51 -20.16 16.03
C ASN A 163 -2.37 -20.00 14.50
N TYR A 164 -1.38 -19.22 14.05
CA TYR A 164 -1.05 -19.07 12.63
C TYR A 164 -0.69 -20.43 11.98
N GLN A 165 0.12 -21.24 12.65
CA GLN A 165 0.50 -22.59 12.21
C GLN A 165 -0.72 -23.52 12.04
N LYS A 166 -1.69 -23.43 12.96
CA LYS A 166 -2.94 -24.20 12.92
C LYS A 166 -3.91 -23.72 11.85
N VAL A 167 -4.16 -22.41 11.76
CA VAL A 167 -5.22 -21.82 10.92
C VAL A 167 -4.77 -21.60 9.47
N ILE A 168 -3.53 -21.17 9.26
CA ILE A 168 -2.99 -20.82 7.93
C ILE A 168 -1.96 -21.86 7.46
N GLY A 169 -1.14 -22.39 8.38
CA GLY A 169 -0.12 -23.39 8.05
C GLY A 169 -0.64 -24.82 7.87
N GLY A 170 -1.91 -25.10 8.19
CA GLY A 170 -2.51 -26.44 8.07
C GLY A 170 -1.89 -27.52 8.96
N GLN A 171 -1.06 -27.15 9.93
CA GLN A 171 -0.39 -28.11 10.81
C GLN A 171 -1.37 -28.67 11.86
N GLN A 172 -1.42 -30.00 11.99
CA GLN A 172 -2.12 -30.66 13.10
C GLN A 172 -1.37 -30.36 14.40
N MET A 173 -1.97 -29.48 15.20
CA MET A 173 -1.49 -29.10 16.52
C MET A 173 -2.35 -29.78 17.59
N THR A 174 -1.72 -30.43 18.56
CA THR A 174 -2.38 -31.07 19.73
C THR A 174 -3.00 -30.07 20.71
N ALA A 175 -2.91 -28.76 20.46
CA ALA A 175 -3.41 -27.72 21.35
C ALA A 175 -4.94 -27.58 21.29
N ASN A 176 -5.57 -27.61 22.47
CA ASN A 176 -7.01 -27.48 22.68
C ASN A 176 -7.54 -26.16 22.08
N ALA A 177 -8.71 -26.18 21.42
CA ALA A 177 -9.22 -25.06 20.62
C ALA A 177 -9.46 -23.77 21.41
N GLU A 178 -9.66 -23.88 22.72
CA GLU A 178 -9.83 -22.76 23.64
C GLU A 178 -8.53 -22.03 23.97
N CYS A 179 -7.42 -22.76 24.15
CA CYS A 179 -6.09 -22.18 24.37
C CYS A 179 -5.65 -21.30 23.18
N VAL A 180 -5.94 -21.77 21.96
CA VAL A 180 -5.66 -21.03 20.72
C VAL A 180 -6.52 -19.76 20.60
N ARG A 181 -7.78 -19.80 21.06
CA ARG A 181 -8.67 -18.63 21.10
C ARG A 181 -8.24 -17.62 22.17
N ASN A 182 -7.79 -18.06 23.33
CA ASN A 182 -7.28 -17.17 24.38
C ASN A 182 -5.98 -16.49 23.98
N MET A 183 -5.01 -17.20 23.38
CA MET A 183 -3.80 -16.57 22.82
C MET A 183 -4.13 -15.52 21.75
N LYS A 184 -5.17 -15.76 20.94
CA LYS A 184 -5.63 -14.82 19.91
C LYS A 184 -6.16 -13.52 20.55
N ARG A 185 -7.04 -13.64 21.55
CA ARG A 185 -7.56 -12.48 22.30
C ARG A 185 -6.42 -11.72 22.98
N GLN A 186 -5.52 -12.41 23.66
CA GLN A 186 -4.45 -11.76 24.41
C GLN A 186 -3.47 -10.98 23.52
N LEU A 187 -3.18 -11.49 22.31
CA LEU A 187 -2.42 -10.75 21.31
C LEU A 187 -3.19 -9.51 20.83
N ASP A 188 -4.48 -9.65 20.52
CA ASP A 188 -5.32 -8.53 20.07
C ASP A 188 -5.43 -7.43 21.16
N HIS A 189 -5.60 -7.79 22.44
CA HIS A 189 -5.62 -6.86 23.58
C HIS A 189 -4.27 -6.15 23.75
N THR A 190 -3.16 -6.90 23.70
CA THR A 190 -1.79 -6.34 23.85
C THR A 190 -1.47 -5.36 22.72
N VAL A 191 -1.87 -5.67 21.49
CA VAL A 191 -1.59 -4.85 20.31
C VAL A 191 -2.53 -3.65 20.21
N SER A 192 -3.75 -3.76 20.76
CA SER A 192 -4.71 -2.66 20.84
C SER A 192 -4.47 -1.72 22.03
N GLY A 193 -3.59 -2.08 22.96
CA GLY A 193 -3.31 -1.29 24.17
C GLY A 193 -4.48 -1.20 25.15
N CYS A 194 -5.46 -2.11 25.06
CA CYS A 194 -6.54 -2.20 26.02
C CYS A 194 -6.08 -3.00 27.25
N GLU A 195 -6.40 -2.55 28.45
CA GLU A 195 -6.22 -3.34 29.67
C GLU A 195 -7.01 -4.66 29.54
N ALA A 196 -6.36 -5.76 29.95
CA ALA A 196 -6.84 -7.13 29.76
C ALA A 196 -7.93 -7.51 30.76
#